data_AF-J3DC72-F1
#
_entry.id   AF-J3DC72-F1
#
_cell.length_a   1.000
_cell.length_b   1.000
_cell.length_c   1.000
_cell.angle_alpha   90.00
_cell.angle_beta   90.00
_cell.angle_gamma   90.00
#
_symmetry.space_group_name_H-M   'P 1'
#
loop_
_entity.id
_entity.type
_entity.pdbx_description
1 polymer ?
#
loop_
_entity_poly.entity_id
_entity_poly.type
_entity_poly.pdbx_seq_one_letter_code
_entity_poly.pdbx_strand_id
1 'polypeptide(L)'
;MSFSVASFFHPYSKFLHGAAYNLHQNLEGLGVVSSSFTERDEAGKVIASYWSPDQAMVITLGFLVMLALLLIPLLSAAAYTVGKKRGLFCFFALLILPGVLNCLGLFPIINYLPTRYAINGVGKLGSEVGLIPLLMLCAITGWGVMVLLYDNLNLTERFRQIYDHFWFPLALVAAVFFVADNGANEDTALLNGATVNVQDASGYLLSQIRRYDDYCKANGLDDLRSCQWSRDSQWTFTHIKEGEAGYFIEFAPDDSRGFYAANRRTVSDDDVNAIRKEIAEYNQRLCPVKYFSSDISRSSPLSSTCEYVPYHYCSARPDGPPGIVDEGIGSHTVALASECIIPRLAAAKPYLKQLSALVSQHEKAKNHRWLYFLAVALAIGAKVALSTTKLCLIDARPVADRRIILRAVRYRLGQCVRFMKRLLIDCGQWAGLVAIRVFKRFKRG
;
A
#
# COMPACT_ATOMS: atom_id res chain seq x y z
N MET A 1 6.28 -21.36 36.76
CA MET A 1 5.55 -20.08 36.62
C MET A 1 6.42 -18.97 37.16
N SER A 2 7.03 -18.16 36.31
CA SER A 2 7.86 -17.04 36.75
C SER A 2 7.10 -15.73 36.50
N PHE A 3 6.63 -15.09 37.58
CA PHE A 3 6.17 -13.71 37.52
C PHE A 3 7.39 -12.82 37.29
N SER A 4 7.66 -12.46 36.04
CA SER A 4 8.70 -11.50 35.69
C SER A 4 8.06 -10.19 35.22
N VAL A 5 8.74 -9.07 35.48
CA VAL A 5 8.33 -7.75 34.97
C VAL A 5 8.23 -7.78 33.44
N ALA A 6 9.15 -8.48 32.77
CA ALA A 6 9.11 -8.67 31.32
C ALA A 6 7.85 -9.40 30.87
N SER A 7 7.44 -10.47 31.57
CA SER A 7 6.21 -11.20 31.29
C SER A 7 4.97 -10.33 31.48
N PHE A 8 4.95 -9.43 32.46
CA PHE A 8 3.82 -8.51 32.65
C PHE A 8 3.69 -7.50 31.50
N PHE A 9 4.81 -6.93 31.03
CA PHE A 9 4.78 -5.90 29.98
C PHE A 9 4.73 -6.44 28.54
N HIS A 10 5.01 -7.73 28.34
CA HIS A 10 5.01 -8.40 27.03
C HIS A 10 3.78 -8.12 26.14
N PRO A 11 2.52 -8.22 26.61
CA PRO A 11 1.37 -7.95 25.75
C PRO A 11 1.32 -6.50 25.26
N TYR A 12 1.74 -5.53 26.08
CA TYR A 12 1.78 -4.11 25.70
C TYR A 12 2.92 -3.83 24.70
N SER A 13 4.08 -4.45 24.89
CA SER A 13 5.20 -4.27 23.96
C SER A 13 4.84 -4.86 22.59
N LYS A 14 4.28 -6.08 22.54
CA LYS A 14 3.81 -6.69 21.28
C LYS A 14 2.73 -5.87 20.58
N PHE A 15 1.81 -5.31 21.35
CA PHE A 15 0.73 -4.46 20.84
C PHE A 15 1.27 -3.20 20.17
N LEU A 16 2.16 -2.47 20.85
CA LEU A 16 2.77 -1.24 20.32
C LEU A 16 3.79 -1.51 19.20
N HIS A 17 4.52 -2.62 19.30
CA HIS A 17 5.46 -3.06 18.27
C HIS A 17 4.76 -3.43 16.97
N GLY A 18 3.66 -4.18 17.05
CA GLY A 18 2.78 -4.43 15.90
C GLY A 18 2.25 -3.13 15.31
N ALA A 19 1.71 -2.25 16.15
CA ALA A 19 1.26 -0.93 15.72
C ALA A 19 2.36 -0.13 14.98
N ALA A 20 3.60 -0.16 15.49
CA ALA A 20 4.74 0.55 14.92
C ALA A 20 5.11 0.01 13.53
N TYR A 21 5.19 -1.31 13.37
CA TYR A 21 5.46 -1.94 12.07
C TYR A 21 4.44 -1.55 11.01
N ASN A 22 3.16 -1.66 11.36
CA ASN A 22 2.08 -1.40 10.42
C ASN A 22 2.01 0.10 10.09
N LEU A 23 2.22 0.98 11.08
CA LEU A 23 2.30 2.42 10.85
C LEU A 23 3.50 2.78 9.97
N HIS A 24 4.67 2.21 10.24
CA HIS A 24 5.89 2.49 9.48
C HIS A 24 5.77 2.06 8.02
N GLN A 25 5.25 0.86 7.77
CA GLN A 25 5.00 0.37 6.40
C GLN A 25 4.07 1.30 5.61
N ASN A 26 2.99 1.78 6.24
CA ASN A 26 2.07 2.72 5.60
C ASN A 26 2.75 4.07 5.30
N LEU A 27 3.56 4.59 6.23
CA LEU A 27 4.30 5.83 6.03
C LEU A 27 5.38 5.69 4.94
N GLU A 28 6.03 4.53 4.84
CA GLU A 28 6.99 4.22 3.79
C GLU A 28 6.31 4.10 2.43
N GLY A 29 5.14 3.46 2.36
CA GLY A 29 4.31 3.44 1.15
C GLY A 29 3.77 4.82 0.73
N LEU A 30 3.85 5.84 1.59
CA LEU A 30 3.54 7.24 1.27
C LEU A 30 4.81 8.07 0.98
N GLY A 31 6.00 7.47 1.08
CA GLY A 31 7.29 8.17 0.90
C GLY A 31 7.66 9.11 2.04
N VAL A 32 7.03 8.97 3.22
CA VAL A 32 7.29 9.83 4.40
C VAL A 32 8.51 9.35 5.18
N VAL A 33 8.71 8.03 5.24
CA VAL A 33 9.84 7.38 5.92
C VAL A 33 10.45 6.32 5.01
N SER A 34 11.65 5.84 5.33
CA SER A 34 12.35 4.79 4.58
C SER A 34 12.87 3.73 5.54
N SER A 35 12.70 2.46 5.18
CA SER A 35 13.35 1.33 5.87
C SER A 35 14.74 1.00 5.29
N SER A 36 15.14 1.71 4.23
CA SER A 36 16.46 1.63 3.61
C SER A 36 17.40 2.70 4.17
N PHE A 37 18.61 2.30 4.52
CA PHE A 37 19.66 3.15 5.06
C PHE A 37 20.84 3.24 4.09
N THR A 38 21.46 4.41 4.03
CA THR A 38 22.71 4.64 3.30
C THR A 38 23.82 4.98 4.27
N GLU A 39 24.90 4.20 4.23
CA GLU A 39 26.12 4.48 4.98
C GLU A 39 27.02 5.41 4.16
N ARG A 40 27.51 6.47 4.80
CA ARG A 40 28.37 7.48 4.16
C ARG A 40 29.72 7.56 4.86
N ASP A 41 30.78 7.79 4.10
CA ASP A 41 32.11 8.06 4.65
C ASP A 41 32.20 9.47 5.25
N GLU A 42 33.32 9.77 5.89
CA GLU A 42 33.62 11.10 6.45
C GLU A 42 33.63 12.21 5.37
N ALA A 43 33.79 11.84 4.09
CA ALA A 43 33.70 12.74 2.94
C ALA A 43 32.27 12.86 2.36
N GLY A 44 31.28 12.19 2.96
CA GLY A 44 29.87 12.21 2.54
C GLY A 44 29.52 11.31 1.35
N LYS A 45 30.44 10.47 0.86
CA LYS A 45 30.18 9.52 -0.23
C LYS A 45 29.47 8.29 0.31
N VAL A 46 28.48 7.79 -0.44
CA VAL A 46 27.75 6.57 -0.10
C VAL A 46 28.67 5.37 -0.33
N ILE A 47 28.99 4.65 0.74
CA ILE A 47 29.87 3.47 0.71
C ILE A 47 29.07 2.17 0.70
N ALA A 48 27.90 2.17 1.33
CA ALA A 48 27.01 1.03 1.40
C ALA A 48 25.55 1.44 1.56
N SER A 49 24.65 0.54 1.22
CA SER A 49 23.22 0.66 1.55
C SER A 49 22.73 -0.66 2.10
N TYR A 50 21.95 -0.63 3.17
CA TYR A 50 21.34 -1.82 3.76
C TYR A 50 19.89 -1.56 4.13
N TRP A 51 19.13 -2.64 4.28
CA TRP A 51 17.71 -2.61 4.61
C TRP A 51 17.49 -3.20 6.00
N SER A 52 16.81 -2.46 6.88
CA SER A 52 16.55 -2.90 8.28
C SER A 52 15.23 -2.32 8.80
N PRO A 53 14.10 -3.02 8.61
CA PRO A 53 12.80 -2.54 9.07
C PRO A 53 12.72 -2.44 10.61
N ASP A 54 13.38 -3.37 11.33
CA ASP A 54 13.47 -3.36 12.79
C ASP A 54 14.12 -2.08 13.33
N GLN A 55 15.17 -1.59 12.66
CA GLN A 55 15.85 -0.35 13.05
C GLN A 55 15.01 0.88 12.69
N ALA A 56 14.40 0.89 11.51
CA ALA A 56 13.65 2.05 11.01
C ALA A 56 12.41 2.36 11.86
N MET A 57 11.72 1.33 12.33
CA MET A 57 10.50 1.48 13.12
C MET A 57 10.72 1.96 14.56
N VAL A 58 11.96 1.94 15.09
CA VAL A 58 12.24 2.30 16.50
C VAL A 58 11.74 3.70 16.81
N ILE A 59 11.88 4.64 15.86
CA ILE A 59 11.38 6.01 15.98
C ILE A 59 9.85 6.01 16.09
N THR A 60 9.17 5.28 15.20
CA THR A 60 7.71 5.13 15.19
C THR A 60 7.19 4.50 16.48
N LEU A 61 7.88 3.46 16.96
CA LEU A 61 7.57 2.81 18.24
C LEU A 61 7.74 3.78 19.42
N GLY A 62 8.81 4.58 19.44
CA GLY A 62 9.04 5.60 20.45
C GLY A 62 7.88 6.61 20.55
N PHE A 63 7.39 7.10 19.41
CA PHE A 63 6.21 7.98 19.39
C PHE A 63 4.94 7.30 19.91
N LEU A 64 4.72 6.04 19.55
CA LEU A 64 3.55 5.27 20.01
C LEU A 64 3.61 4.98 21.52
N VAL A 65 4.79 4.70 22.06
CA VAL A 65 5.00 4.54 23.51
C VAL A 65 4.71 5.87 24.23
N MET A 66 5.25 6.98 23.73
CA MET A 66 4.97 8.31 24.30
C MET A 66 3.48 8.65 24.26
N LEU A 67 2.81 8.36 23.14
CA LEU A 67 1.36 8.53 23.02
C LEU A 67 0.61 7.67 24.05
N ALA A 68 0.96 6.39 24.19
CA ALA A 68 0.33 5.49 25.16
C ALA A 68 0.51 6.00 26.60
N LEU A 69 1.70 6.49 26.96
CA LEU A 69 1.97 7.08 28.28
C LEU A 69 1.16 8.36 28.53
N LEU A 70 0.95 9.20 27.50
CA LEU A 70 0.10 10.39 27.59
C LEU A 70 -1.39 10.05 27.68
N LEU A 71 -1.81 8.94 27.09
CA LEU A 71 -3.20 8.48 27.15
C LEU A 71 -3.58 7.98 28.54
N ILE A 72 -2.67 7.37 29.31
CA ILE A 72 -2.99 6.88 30.67
C ILE A 72 -3.59 7.97 31.57
N PRO A 73 -2.95 9.15 31.79
CA PRO A 73 -3.53 10.19 32.61
C PRO A 73 -4.81 10.75 32.00
N LEU A 74 -4.89 10.94 30.67
CA LEU A 74 -6.09 11.42 29.98
C LEU A 74 -7.30 10.50 30.23
N LEU A 75 -7.10 9.19 30.07
CA LEU A 75 -8.15 8.18 30.25
C LEU A 75 -8.52 7.99 31.71
N SER A 76 -7.55 8.09 32.63
CA SER A 76 -7.83 8.07 34.07
C SER A 76 -8.74 9.24 34.46
N ALA A 77 -8.50 10.42 33.87
CA ALA A 77 -9.33 11.60 34.01
C ALA A 77 -10.74 11.36 33.45
N ALA A 78 -10.84 10.88 32.21
CA ALA A 78 -12.13 10.55 31.58
C ALA A 78 -12.92 9.52 32.40
N ALA A 79 -12.30 8.41 32.81
CA ALA A 79 -12.92 7.38 33.64
C ALA A 79 -13.40 7.93 34.99
N TYR A 80 -12.64 8.83 35.61
CA TYR A 80 -13.06 9.50 36.83
C TYR A 80 -14.26 10.43 36.59
N THR A 81 -14.33 11.16 35.47
CA THR A 81 -15.52 11.96 35.16
C THR A 81 -16.77 11.09 34.96
N VAL A 82 -16.61 9.91 34.35
CA VAL A 82 -17.73 8.99 34.10
C VAL A 82 -18.21 8.33 35.40
N GLY A 83 -17.30 7.76 36.20
CA GLY A 83 -17.67 6.88 37.32
C GLY A 83 -17.05 7.22 38.68
N LYS A 84 -16.44 8.41 38.83
CA LYS A 84 -15.64 8.81 40.02
C LYS A 84 -14.60 7.72 40.36
N LYS A 85 -14.48 7.34 41.64
CA LYS A 85 -13.54 6.30 42.11
C LYS A 85 -13.81 4.92 41.48
N ARG A 86 -15.08 4.57 41.24
CA ARG A 86 -15.43 3.28 40.62
C ARG A 86 -14.95 3.23 39.17
N GLY A 87 -15.15 4.30 38.41
CA GLY A 87 -14.64 4.42 37.04
C GLY A 87 -13.12 4.31 36.97
N LEU A 88 -12.41 4.98 37.89
CA LEU A 88 -10.95 4.87 37.99
C LEU A 88 -10.47 3.45 38.31
N PHE A 89 -11.15 2.76 39.24
CA PHE A 89 -10.84 1.36 39.57
C PHE A 89 -11.05 0.45 38.35
N CYS A 90 -12.18 0.56 37.65
CA CYS A 90 -12.44 -0.20 36.43
C CYS A 90 -11.37 0.05 35.35
N PHE A 91 -10.96 1.31 35.17
CA PHE A 91 -9.89 1.65 34.22
C PHE A 91 -8.57 0.96 34.57
N PHE A 92 -8.10 1.06 35.81
CA PHE A 92 -6.84 0.41 36.20
C PHE A 92 -6.93 -1.12 36.18
N ALA A 93 -8.08 -1.69 36.55
CA ALA A 93 -8.31 -3.12 36.44
C ALA A 93 -8.18 -3.59 34.98
N LEU A 94 -8.82 -2.90 34.04
CA LEU A 94 -8.71 -3.19 32.60
C LEU A 94 -7.30 -2.97 32.07
N LEU A 95 -6.61 -1.91 32.53
CA LEU A 95 -5.25 -1.61 32.12
C LEU A 95 -4.27 -2.70 32.55
N ILE A 96 -4.42 -3.26 33.75
CA ILE A 96 -3.52 -4.27 34.33
C ILE A 96 -3.85 -5.69 33.83
N LEU A 97 -5.09 -5.93 33.41
CA LEU A 97 -5.60 -7.26 33.06
C LEU A 97 -4.75 -8.01 32.00
N PRO A 98 -4.34 -7.41 30.85
CA PRO A 98 -3.51 -8.12 29.88
C PRO A 98 -2.20 -8.65 30.47
N GLY A 99 -1.52 -7.85 31.27
CA GLY A 99 -0.26 -8.25 31.92
C GLY A 99 -0.47 -9.38 32.94
N VAL A 100 -1.55 -9.33 33.72
CA VAL A 100 -1.89 -10.42 34.66
C VAL A 100 -2.22 -11.71 33.91
N LEU A 101 -3.06 -11.64 32.87
CA LEU A 101 -3.39 -12.81 32.05
C LEU A 101 -2.14 -13.42 31.40
N ASN A 102 -1.18 -12.60 30.95
CA ASN A 102 0.05 -13.11 30.35
C ASN A 102 0.95 -13.79 31.39
N CYS A 103 1.06 -13.23 32.61
CA CYS A 103 1.77 -13.88 33.71
C CYS A 103 1.12 -15.21 34.13
N LEU A 104 -0.20 -15.33 34.01
CA LEU A 104 -0.94 -16.58 34.27
C LEU A 104 -0.90 -17.57 33.09
N GLY A 105 -0.29 -17.20 31.96
CA GLY A 105 -0.28 -18.02 30.74
C GLY A 105 -1.64 -18.13 30.04
N LEU A 106 -2.60 -17.26 30.39
CA LEU A 106 -3.95 -17.21 29.84
C LEU A 106 -4.09 -16.20 28.68
N PHE A 107 -3.07 -15.37 28.45
CA PHE A 107 -3.11 -14.40 27.36
C PHE A 107 -2.85 -15.08 26.00
N PRO A 108 -3.68 -14.82 24.98
CA PRO A 108 -3.52 -15.45 23.68
C PRO A 108 -2.22 -15.01 22.99
N ILE A 109 -1.62 -15.94 22.25
CA ILE A 109 -0.46 -15.64 21.40
C ILE A 109 -0.97 -14.97 20.13
N ILE A 110 -0.95 -13.64 20.12
CA ILE A 110 -1.35 -12.84 18.96
C ILE A 110 -0.10 -12.36 18.21
N ASN A 111 -0.09 -12.57 16.89
CA ASN A 111 0.94 -12.00 16.02
C ASN A 111 0.39 -10.75 15.32
N TYR A 112 0.88 -9.58 15.74
CA TYR A 112 0.50 -8.29 15.18
C TYR A 112 1.42 -7.81 14.05
N LEU A 113 2.44 -8.60 13.71
CA LEU A 113 3.39 -8.27 12.65
C LEU A 113 2.81 -8.59 11.27
N PRO A 114 3.14 -7.79 10.24
CA PRO A 114 2.82 -8.14 8.87
C PRO A 114 3.49 -9.44 8.45
N THR A 115 2.78 -10.29 7.71
CA THR A 115 3.32 -11.55 7.18
C THR A 115 4.39 -11.30 6.11
N ARG A 116 4.31 -10.17 5.41
CA ARG A 116 5.30 -9.72 4.44
C ARG A 116 5.48 -8.21 4.59
N TYR A 117 6.73 -7.77 4.62
CA TYR A 117 7.07 -6.35 4.58
C TYR A 117 7.43 -5.97 3.13
N ALA A 118 6.77 -4.94 2.59
CA ALA A 118 7.03 -4.45 1.24
C ALA A 118 7.82 -3.14 1.29
N ILE A 119 9.04 -3.17 0.76
CA ILE A 119 9.90 -1.98 0.61
C ILE A 119 9.23 -1.04 -0.41
N ASN A 120 9.09 0.25 -0.07
CA ASN A 120 8.36 1.22 -0.89
C ASN A 120 6.95 0.75 -1.29
N GLY A 121 6.27 0.01 -0.42
CA GLY A 121 5.02 -0.69 -0.71
C GLY A 121 3.81 0.23 -0.92
N VAL A 122 3.79 0.99 -2.01
CA VAL A 122 2.59 1.70 -2.47
C VAL A 122 1.46 0.67 -2.64
N GLY A 123 0.30 0.90 -2.02
CA GLY A 123 -0.84 -0.04 -2.03
C GLY A 123 -0.73 -1.24 -1.09
N LYS A 124 0.41 -1.43 -0.41
CA LYS A 124 0.61 -2.48 0.60
C LYS A 124 0.36 -1.93 1.99
N LEU A 125 -0.88 -2.06 2.45
CA LEU A 125 -1.22 -1.84 3.84
C LEU A 125 -0.55 -2.91 4.72
N GLY A 126 -0.26 -2.57 5.98
CA GLY A 126 0.15 -3.55 6.97
C GLY A 126 -0.90 -4.68 7.16
N SER A 127 -0.62 -5.65 8.03
CA SER A 127 -1.58 -6.70 8.39
C SER A 127 -2.89 -6.17 8.97
N GLU A 128 -3.98 -6.85 8.65
CA GLU A 128 -5.32 -6.63 9.23
C GLU A 128 -5.28 -6.67 10.76
N VAL A 129 -4.62 -7.69 11.32
CA VAL A 129 -4.47 -7.86 12.78
C VAL A 129 -3.59 -6.76 13.38
N GLY A 130 -2.54 -6.34 12.67
CA GLY A 130 -1.65 -5.27 13.10
C GLY A 130 -2.23 -3.87 12.99
N LEU A 131 -3.34 -3.69 12.25
CA LEU A 131 -4.11 -2.45 12.21
C LEU A 131 -4.96 -2.27 13.48
N ILE A 132 -5.44 -3.36 14.09
CA ILE A 132 -6.29 -3.34 15.29
C ILE A 132 -5.67 -2.49 16.41
N PRO A 133 -4.37 -2.63 16.75
CA PRO A 133 -3.74 -1.78 17.73
C PRO A 133 -3.87 -0.27 17.48
N LEU A 134 -3.67 0.16 16.23
CA LEU A 134 -3.75 1.58 15.84
C LEU A 134 -5.19 2.09 15.94
N LEU A 135 -6.16 1.31 15.45
CA LEU A 135 -7.58 1.66 15.55
C LEU A 135 -8.03 1.74 17.01
N MET A 136 -7.59 0.81 17.87
CA MET A 136 -7.90 0.85 19.31
C MET A 136 -7.30 2.07 19.99
N LEU A 137 -6.04 2.44 19.68
CA LEU A 137 -5.43 3.67 20.21
C LEU A 137 -6.22 4.91 19.79
N CYS A 138 -6.60 5.01 18.52
CA CYS A 138 -7.41 6.12 18.01
C CYS A 138 -8.80 6.17 18.68
N ALA A 139 -9.49 5.04 18.79
CA ALA A 139 -10.81 4.96 19.40
C ALA A 139 -10.79 5.31 20.89
N ILE A 140 -9.81 4.79 21.64
CA ILE A 140 -9.65 5.10 23.06
C ILE A 140 -9.30 6.58 23.25
N THR A 141 -8.45 7.14 22.37
CA THR A 141 -8.13 8.58 22.36
C THR A 141 -9.39 9.41 22.13
N GLY A 142 -10.18 9.09 21.09
CA GLY A 142 -11.43 9.77 20.78
C GLY A 142 -12.44 9.69 21.92
N TRP A 143 -12.55 8.52 22.56
CA TRP A 143 -13.40 8.34 23.73
C TRP A 143 -12.97 9.25 24.90
N GLY A 144 -11.69 9.21 25.27
CA GLY A 144 -11.18 9.99 26.40
C GLY A 144 -11.35 11.49 26.18
N VAL A 145 -10.99 11.99 24.99
CA VAL A 145 -11.14 13.40 24.63
C VAL A 145 -12.61 13.83 24.65
N MET A 146 -13.50 13.05 24.04
CA MET A 146 -14.92 13.43 23.93
C MET A 146 -15.63 13.42 25.29
N VAL A 147 -15.35 12.45 26.17
CA VAL A 147 -15.88 12.45 27.55
C VAL A 147 -15.50 13.74 28.27
N LEU A 148 -14.22 14.13 28.19
CA LEU A 148 -13.72 15.33 28.86
C LEU A 148 -14.30 16.59 28.24
N LEU A 149 -14.39 16.68 26.91
CA LEU A 149 -15.04 17.81 26.23
C LEU A 149 -16.51 17.94 26.65
N TYR A 150 -17.22 16.82 26.73
CA TYR A 150 -18.64 16.79 27.12
C TYR A 150 -18.86 17.37 28.52
N ASP A 151 -18.10 16.88 29.52
CA ASP A 151 -18.19 17.38 30.91
C ASP A 151 -17.72 18.84 31.03
N ASN A 152 -16.60 19.19 30.39
CA ASN A 152 -15.97 20.49 30.55
C ASN A 152 -16.74 21.62 29.84
N LEU A 153 -17.23 21.36 28.63
CA LEU A 153 -18.00 22.34 27.85
C LEU A 153 -19.49 22.32 28.18
N ASN A 154 -19.94 21.41 29.06
CA ASN A 154 -21.35 21.23 29.42
C ASN A 154 -22.23 21.03 28.18
N LEU A 155 -21.80 20.13 27.30
CA LEU A 155 -22.53 19.76 26.11
C LEU A 155 -23.84 19.06 26.52
N THR A 156 -24.88 19.22 25.70
CA THR A 156 -26.24 18.71 25.98
C THR A 156 -26.67 17.68 24.94
N GLU A 157 -27.91 17.17 25.04
CA GLU A 157 -28.48 16.24 24.05
C GLU A 157 -28.45 16.80 22.62
N ARG A 158 -28.56 18.12 22.45
CA ARG A 158 -28.48 18.77 21.12
C ARG A 158 -27.13 18.50 20.45
N PHE A 159 -26.03 18.49 21.20
CA PHE A 159 -24.71 18.16 20.65
C PHE A 159 -24.66 16.70 20.19
N ARG A 160 -25.28 15.77 20.94
CA ARG A 160 -25.36 14.35 20.53
C ARG A 160 -26.08 14.21 19.19
N GLN A 161 -27.20 14.90 19.01
CA GLN A 161 -27.96 14.89 17.77
C GLN A 161 -27.17 15.52 16.60
N ILE A 162 -26.45 16.62 16.84
CA ILE A 162 -25.58 17.22 15.82
C ILE A 162 -24.47 16.25 15.43
N TYR A 163 -23.84 15.59 16.40
CA TYR A 163 -22.83 14.58 16.13
C TYR A 163 -23.39 13.45 15.26
N ASP A 164 -24.63 13.03 15.49
CA ASP A 164 -25.28 11.98 14.72
C ASP A 164 -25.48 12.36 13.25
N HIS A 165 -25.73 13.65 12.95
CA HIS A 165 -25.82 14.15 11.59
C HIS A 165 -24.47 14.08 10.84
N PHE A 166 -23.34 14.10 11.55
CA PHE A 166 -22.02 13.86 10.95
C PHE A 166 -21.65 12.38 10.91
N TRP A 167 -22.09 11.60 11.90
CA TRP A 167 -21.80 10.18 12.02
C TRP A 167 -22.47 9.33 10.94
N PHE A 168 -23.75 9.56 10.63
CA PHE A 168 -24.47 8.76 9.63
C PHE A 168 -23.89 8.90 8.20
N PRO A 169 -23.59 10.10 7.68
CA PRO A 169 -22.91 10.24 6.39
C PRO A 169 -21.52 9.60 6.36
N LEU A 170 -20.79 9.57 7.49
CA LEU A 170 -19.50 8.91 7.57
C LEU A 170 -19.60 7.40 7.31
N ALA A 171 -20.69 6.76 7.76
CA ALA A 171 -20.97 5.37 7.44
C ALA A 171 -21.24 5.14 5.93
N LEU A 172 -21.88 6.10 5.25
CA LEU A 172 -22.07 6.05 3.80
C LEU A 172 -20.75 6.15 3.04
N VAL A 173 -19.82 6.98 3.50
CA VAL A 173 -18.47 7.08 2.91
C VAL A 173 -17.71 5.75 3.02
N ALA A 174 -17.86 5.02 4.13
CA ALA A 174 -17.26 3.69 4.26
C ALA A 174 -17.82 2.70 3.22
N ALA A 175 -19.12 2.76 2.90
CA ALA A 175 -19.70 1.96 1.81
C ALA A 175 -19.13 2.34 0.43
N VAL A 176 -18.91 3.63 0.17
CA VAL A 176 -18.24 4.09 -1.07
C VAL A 176 -16.81 3.54 -1.16
N PHE A 177 -16.07 3.52 -0.06
CA PHE A 177 -14.72 2.95 -0.04
C PHE A 177 -14.71 1.45 -0.31
N PHE A 178 -15.67 0.71 0.23
CA PHE A 178 -15.82 -0.71 -0.08
C PHE A 178 -16.04 -0.96 -1.58
N VAL A 179 -16.93 -0.18 -2.22
CA VAL A 179 -17.16 -0.28 -3.67
C VAL A 179 -15.91 0.11 -4.46
N ALA A 180 -15.21 1.17 -4.05
CA ALA A 180 -13.99 1.61 -4.70
C ALA A 180 -12.81 0.63 -4.53
N ASP A 181 -12.74 -0.09 -3.41
CA ASP A 181 -11.77 -1.19 -3.21
C ASP A 181 -12.11 -2.39 -4.09
N ASN A 182 -13.40 -2.69 -4.30
CA ASN A 182 -13.82 -3.76 -5.21
C ASN A 182 -13.42 -3.46 -6.66
N GLY A 183 -13.66 -2.23 -7.14
CA GLY A 183 -13.22 -1.80 -8.47
C GLY A 183 -11.70 -1.88 -8.65
N ALA A 184 -10.92 -1.43 -7.65
CA ALA A 184 -9.47 -1.53 -7.70
C ALA A 184 -8.95 -2.98 -7.78
N ASN A 185 -9.64 -3.93 -7.13
CA ASN A 185 -9.31 -5.34 -7.21
C ASN A 185 -9.63 -5.92 -8.60
N GLU A 186 -10.73 -5.48 -9.22
CA GLU A 186 -11.08 -5.85 -10.59
C GLU A 186 -10.03 -5.36 -11.58
N ASP A 187 -9.58 -4.10 -11.49
CA ASP A 187 -8.53 -3.55 -12.34
C ASP A 187 -7.19 -4.29 -12.18
N THR A 188 -6.87 -4.70 -10.95
CA THR A 188 -5.69 -5.55 -10.67
C THR A 188 -5.83 -6.93 -11.31
N ALA A 189 -7.02 -7.54 -11.25
CA ALA A 189 -7.29 -8.81 -11.90
C ALA A 189 -7.21 -8.71 -13.43
N LEU A 190 -7.72 -7.61 -14.00
CA LEU A 190 -7.59 -7.31 -15.43
C LEU A 190 -6.11 -7.16 -15.83
N LEU A 191 -5.29 -6.48 -15.02
CA LEU A 191 -3.85 -6.33 -15.28
C LEU A 191 -3.14 -7.68 -15.32
N ASN A 192 -3.41 -8.51 -14.31
CA ASN A 192 -2.83 -9.85 -14.22
C ASN A 192 -3.28 -10.73 -15.39
N GLY A 193 -4.58 -10.72 -15.72
CA GLY A 193 -5.11 -11.47 -16.85
C GLY A 193 -4.54 -11.02 -18.19
N ALA A 194 -4.40 -9.71 -18.42
CA ALA A 194 -3.77 -9.17 -19.62
C ALA A 194 -2.29 -9.52 -19.71
N THR A 195 -1.58 -9.56 -18.57
CA THR A 195 -0.17 -9.96 -18.49
C THR A 195 0.01 -11.44 -18.84
N VAL A 196 -0.80 -12.32 -18.24
CA VAL A 196 -0.79 -13.76 -18.55
C VAL A 196 -1.08 -13.99 -20.04
N ASN A 197 -2.07 -13.28 -20.60
CA ASN A 197 -2.36 -13.39 -22.04
C ASN A 197 -1.16 -13.00 -22.93
N VAL A 198 -0.38 -11.98 -22.55
CA VAL A 198 0.84 -11.59 -23.27
C VAL A 198 1.93 -12.64 -23.12
N GLN A 199 2.10 -13.19 -21.91
CA GLN A 199 3.08 -14.25 -21.64
C GLN A 199 2.76 -15.52 -22.44
N ASP A 200 1.49 -15.94 -22.44
CA ASP A 200 1.02 -17.13 -23.15
C ASP A 200 1.11 -16.95 -24.67
N ALA A 201 0.69 -15.80 -25.22
CA ALA A 201 0.82 -15.49 -26.64
C ALA A 201 2.28 -15.48 -27.09
N SER A 202 3.17 -14.89 -26.28
CA SER A 202 4.61 -14.85 -26.54
C SER A 202 5.25 -16.22 -26.43
N GLY A 203 4.85 -17.03 -25.44
CA GLY A 203 5.31 -18.40 -25.28
C GLY A 203 4.85 -19.33 -26.41
N TYR A 204 3.62 -19.15 -26.88
CA TYR A 204 3.06 -19.85 -28.03
C TYR A 204 3.87 -19.52 -29.29
N LEU A 205 4.06 -18.24 -29.60
CA LEU A 205 4.84 -17.79 -30.75
C LEU A 205 6.31 -18.22 -30.64
N LEU A 206 6.92 -18.15 -29.46
CA LEU A 206 8.30 -18.62 -29.22
C LEU A 206 8.47 -20.09 -29.58
N SER A 207 7.47 -20.94 -29.29
CA SER A 207 7.51 -22.35 -29.67
C SER A 207 7.54 -22.53 -31.19
N GLN A 208 6.78 -21.70 -31.93
CA GLN A 208 6.74 -21.70 -33.39
C GLN A 208 8.04 -21.16 -33.99
N ILE A 209 8.56 -20.07 -33.42
CA ILE A 209 9.85 -19.46 -33.81
C ILE A 209 11.00 -20.46 -33.69
N ARG A 210 11.04 -21.24 -32.60
CA ARG A 210 12.06 -22.29 -32.41
C ARG A 210 11.97 -23.39 -33.46
N ARG A 211 10.75 -23.86 -33.76
CA ARG A 211 10.54 -24.85 -34.85
C ARG A 211 10.96 -24.31 -36.21
N TYR A 212 10.72 -23.02 -36.44
CA TYR A 212 11.13 -22.36 -37.67
C TYR A 212 12.65 -22.22 -37.79
N ASP A 213 13.35 -21.85 -36.70
CA ASP A 213 14.81 -21.83 -36.64
C ASP A 213 15.42 -23.22 -36.88
N ASP A 214 14.84 -24.28 -36.29
CA ASP A 214 15.26 -25.66 -36.54
C ASP A 214 15.08 -26.07 -38.02
N TYR A 215 13.95 -25.66 -38.63
CA TYR A 215 13.71 -25.84 -40.06
C TYR A 215 14.76 -25.11 -40.91
N CYS A 216 15.11 -23.88 -40.57
CA CYS A 216 16.14 -23.11 -41.28
C CYS A 216 17.49 -23.82 -41.28
N LYS A 217 17.94 -24.29 -40.11
CA LYS A 217 19.22 -25.03 -39.96
C LYS A 217 19.21 -26.35 -40.73
N ALA A 218 18.12 -27.11 -40.64
CA ALA A 218 18.00 -28.40 -41.32
C ALA A 218 18.03 -28.30 -42.84
N ASN A 219 17.64 -27.14 -43.40
CA ASN A 219 17.57 -26.91 -44.84
C ASN A 219 18.67 -25.98 -45.37
N GLY A 220 19.63 -25.57 -44.53
CA GLY A 220 20.72 -24.66 -44.93
C GLY A 220 20.22 -23.28 -45.39
N LEU A 221 19.18 -22.76 -44.75
CA LEU A 221 18.52 -21.48 -45.11
C LEU A 221 18.96 -20.30 -44.22
N ASP A 222 20.14 -20.40 -43.59
CA ASP A 222 20.63 -19.41 -42.61
C ASP A 222 20.79 -17.98 -43.16
N ASP A 223 20.90 -17.85 -44.49
CA ASP A 223 21.02 -16.57 -45.19
C ASP A 223 19.68 -15.81 -45.31
N LEU A 224 18.53 -16.49 -45.11
CA LEU A 224 17.22 -15.84 -45.12
C LEU A 224 17.07 -14.87 -43.95
N ARG A 225 16.45 -13.72 -44.18
CA ARG A 225 16.27 -12.68 -43.15
C ARG A 225 15.36 -13.15 -42.03
N SER A 226 14.31 -13.88 -42.37
CA SER A 226 13.38 -14.52 -41.44
C SER A 226 14.06 -15.58 -40.55
N CYS A 227 15.01 -16.35 -41.07
CA CYS A 227 15.81 -17.31 -40.29
C CYS A 227 16.76 -16.61 -39.30
N GLN A 228 17.35 -15.48 -39.71
CA GLN A 228 18.13 -14.64 -38.79
C GLN A 228 17.23 -14.03 -37.71
N TRP A 229 16.07 -13.50 -38.09
CA TRP A 229 15.09 -12.98 -37.16
C TRP A 229 14.60 -14.04 -36.17
N SER A 230 14.33 -15.27 -36.61
CA SER A 230 13.85 -16.34 -35.73
C SER A 230 14.87 -16.76 -34.70
N ARG A 231 16.17 -16.64 -35.01
CA ARG A 231 17.25 -16.85 -34.04
C ARG A 231 17.37 -15.67 -33.08
N ASP A 232 17.38 -14.44 -33.59
CA ASP A 232 17.60 -13.23 -32.79
C ASP A 232 16.42 -12.90 -31.86
N SER A 233 15.19 -13.19 -32.29
CA SER A 233 13.95 -12.86 -31.57
C SER A 233 13.65 -13.76 -30.37
N GLN A 234 14.25 -14.96 -30.30
CA GLN A 234 13.98 -15.91 -29.20
C GLN A 234 14.29 -15.31 -27.83
N TRP A 235 15.34 -14.49 -27.74
CA TRP A 235 15.71 -13.81 -26.50
C TRP A 235 14.58 -12.89 -26.03
N THR A 236 14.06 -12.05 -26.93
CA THR A 236 12.97 -11.11 -26.63
C THR A 236 11.71 -11.85 -26.17
N PHE A 237 11.26 -12.85 -26.93
CA PHE A 237 10.05 -13.60 -26.59
C PHE A 237 10.21 -14.46 -25.33
N THR A 238 11.42 -14.93 -25.00
CA THR A 238 11.68 -15.64 -23.75
C THR A 238 11.50 -14.70 -22.56
N HIS A 239 12.06 -13.50 -22.62
CA HIS A 239 11.93 -12.54 -21.52
C HIS A 239 10.51 -11.99 -21.39
N ILE A 240 9.78 -11.80 -22.49
CA ILE A 240 8.37 -11.42 -22.42
C ILE A 240 7.54 -12.53 -21.77
N LYS A 241 7.80 -13.80 -22.12
CA LYS A 241 7.10 -14.95 -21.53
C LYS A 241 7.32 -15.05 -20.02
N GLU A 242 8.55 -14.79 -19.56
CA GLU A 242 8.95 -14.95 -18.15
C GLU A 242 8.75 -13.69 -17.30
N GLY A 243 8.69 -12.52 -17.95
CA GLY A 243 8.64 -11.21 -17.29
C GLY A 243 7.24 -10.81 -16.82
N GLU A 244 7.18 -9.98 -15.78
CA GLU A 244 5.93 -9.37 -15.30
C GLU A 244 5.47 -8.22 -16.22
N ALA A 245 4.29 -7.65 -15.93
CA ALA A 245 3.72 -6.53 -16.69
C ALA A 245 4.72 -5.37 -16.90
N GLY A 246 5.49 -5.04 -15.86
CA GLY A 246 6.50 -3.97 -15.90
C GLY A 246 7.57 -4.22 -16.95
N TYR A 247 8.05 -5.46 -17.09
CA TYR A 247 9.04 -5.81 -18.09
C TYR A 247 8.51 -5.57 -19.51
N PHE A 248 7.30 -6.04 -19.80
CA PHE A 248 6.69 -5.85 -21.12
C PHE A 248 6.48 -4.36 -21.44
N ILE A 249 6.00 -3.60 -20.45
CA ILE A 249 5.76 -2.16 -20.61
C ILE A 249 7.06 -1.39 -20.91
N GLU A 250 8.16 -1.76 -20.27
CA GLU A 250 9.43 -1.04 -20.36
C GLU A 250 10.27 -1.50 -21.57
N PHE A 251 10.36 -2.81 -21.81
CA PHE A 251 11.35 -3.39 -22.73
C PHE A 251 10.77 -3.98 -24.01
N ALA A 252 9.48 -4.33 -24.07
CA ALA A 252 8.92 -4.85 -25.32
C ALA A 252 8.88 -3.76 -26.40
N PRO A 253 8.95 -4.10 -27.68
CA PRO A 253 8.77 -3.13 -28.76
C PRO A 253 7.41 -2.40 -28.71
N ASP A 254 7.35 -1.14 -29.15
CA ASP A 254 6.11 -0.35 -29.17
C ASP A 254 5.20 -0.68 -30.37
N ASP A 255 5.75 -1.24 -31.45
CA ASP A 255 5.05 -1.58 -32.67
C ASP A 255 5.52 -2.93 -33.25
N SER A 256 4.79 -3.44 -34.24
CA SER A 256 5.13 -4.71 -34.89
C SER A 256 6.50 -4.67 -35.54
N ARG A 257 6.89 -3.54 -36.15
CA ARG A 257 8.21 -3.36 -36.77
C ARG A 257 9.33 -3.62 -35.77
N GLY A 258 9.22 -3.13 -34.55
CA GLY A 258 10.21 -3.38 -33.51
C GLY A 258 10.30 -4.85 -33.10
N PHE A 259 9.20 -5.62 -33.15
CA PHE A 259 9.24 -7.08 -32.95
C PHE A 259 9.97 -7.82 -34.09
N TYR A 260 9.87 -7.33 -35.33
CA TYR A 260 10.65 -7.87 -36.46
C TYR A 260 12.11 -7.38 -36.48
N ALA A 261 12.41 -6.25 -35.84
CA ALA A 261 13.78 -5.78 -35.66
C ALA A 261 14.60 -6.68 -34.70
N ALA A 262 13.93 -7.35 -33.76
CA ALA A 262 14.56 -8.12 -32.69
C ALA A 262 15.65 -7.29 -31.98
N ASN A 263 16.89 -7.78 -31.91
CA ASN A 263 18.01 -7.08 -31.27
C ASN A 263 18.69 -6.03 -32.17
N ARG A 264 18.20 -5.80 -33.40
CA ARG A 264 18.79 -4.84 -34.34
C ARG A 264 18.29 -3.44 -34.01
N ARG A 265 19.21 -2.51 -33.74
CA ARG A 265 18.87 -1.10 -33.41
C ARG A 265 18.07 -0.40 -34.52
N THR A 266 18.24 -0.82 -35.77
CA THR A 266 17.51 -0.29 -36.92
C THR A 266 17.26 -1.40 -37.94
N VAL A 267 16.00 -1.58 -38.35
CA VAL A 267 15.58 -2.46 -39.45
C VAL A 267 14.82 -1.61 -40.46
N SER A 268 15.07 -1.79 -41.77
CA SER A 268 14.32 -1.07 -42.80
C SER A 268 12.95 -1.71 -43.03
N ASP A 269 11.98 -0.95 -43.57
CA ASP A 269 10.66 -1.51 -43.86
C ASP A 269 10.74 -2.60 -44.94
N ASP A 270 11.71 -2.50 -45.85
CA ASP A 270 12.01 -3.53 -46.85
C ASP A 270 12.51 -4.83 -46.21
N ASP A 271 13.34 -4.73 -45.15
CA ASP A 271 13.78 -5.90 -44.38
C ASP A 271 12.60 -6.58 -43.67
N VAL A 272 11.70 -5.80 -43.06
CA VAL A 272 10.51 -6.33 -42.38
C VAL A 272 9.59 -7.02 -43.39
N ASN A 273 9.36 -6.40 -44.54
CA ASN A 273 8.53 -6.97 -45.60
C ASN A 273 9.16 -8.24 -46.19
N ALA A 274 10.48 -8.31 -46.31
CA ALA A 274 11.19 -9.53 -46.71
C ALA A 274 10.98 -10.66 -45.70
N ILE A 275 11.14 -10.39 -44.40
CA ILE A 275 10.87 -11.37 -43.33
C ILE A 275 9.43 -11.89 -43.42
N ARG A 276 8.45 -10.98 -43.51
CA ARG A 276 7.02 -11.34 -43.60
C ARG A 276 6.72 -12.21 -44.81
N LYS A 277 7.30 -11.86 -45.97
CA LYS A 277 7.14 -12.64 -47.20
C LYS A 277 7.73 -14.05 -47.08
N GLU A 278 8.94 -14.17 -46.55
CA GLU A 278 9.60 -15.46 -46.31
C GLU A 278 8.80 -16.34 -45.33
N ILE A 279 8.20 -15.74 -44.29
CA ILE A 279 7.29 -16.44 -43.36
C ILE A 279 5.99 -16.86 -44.05
N ALA A 280 5.40 -15.99 -44.88
CA ALA A 280 4.20 -16.33 -45.66
C ALA A 280 4.47 -17.50 -46.62
N GLU A 281 5.61 -17.51 -47.30
CA GLU A 281 6.05 -18.61 -48.17
C GLU A 281 6.25 -19.91 -47.37
N TYR A 282 6.85 -19.83 -46.18
CA TYR A 282 6.99 -20.97 -45.25
C TYR A 282 5.63 -21.53 -44.82
N ASN A 283 4.70 -20.66 -44.41
CA ASN A 283 3.35 -21.05 -44.03
C ASN A 283 2.59 -21.68 -45.20
N GLN A 284 2.67 -21.11 -46.40
CA GLN A 284 2.02 -21.65 -47.59
C GLN A 284 2.60 -23.02 -47.99
N ARG A 285 3.89 -23.24 -47.77
CA ARG A 285 4.55 -24.52 -48.07
C ARG A 285 4.15 -25.63 -47.10
N LEU A 286 4.10 -25.36 -45.80
CA LEU A 286 3.83 -26.38 -44.79
C LEU A 286 2.34 -26.53 -44.47
N CYS A 287 1.59 -25.44 -44.46
CA CYS A 287 0.19 -25.38 -44.07
C CYS A 287 -0.64 -24.65 -45.15
N PRO A 288 -0.65 -25.15 -46.41
CA PRO A 288 -1.38 -24.49 -47.49
C PRO A 288 -2.87 -24.35 -47.17
N VAL A 289 -3.42 -23.18 -47.50
CA VAL A 289 -4.86 -22.93 -47.52
C VAL A 289 -5.35 -23.09 -48.95
N LYS A 290 -6.36 -23.96 -49.15
CA LYS A 290 -7.00 -24.15 -50.45
C LYS A 290 -8.25 -23.30 -50.54
N TYR A 291 -8.24 -22.32 -51.43
CA TYR A 291 -9.40 -21.48 -51.72
C TYR A 291 -10.25 -22.12 -52.81
N PHE A 292 -11.53 -22.35 -52.52
CA PHE A 292 -12.53 -22.83 -53.49
C PHE A 292 -13.36 -21.67 -54.06
N SER A 293 -13.50 -20.58 -53.30
CA SER A 293 -14.06 -19.29 -53.70
C SER A 293 -13.50 -18.16 -52.82
N SER A 294 -13.97 -16.92 -53.00
CA SER A 294 -13.66 -15.78 -52.11
C SER A 294 -14.02 -16.04 -50.64
N ASP A 295 -15.06 -16.84 -50.40
CA ASP A 295 -15.64 -17.03 -49.06
C ASP A 295 -15.47 -18.46 -48.52
N ILE A 296 -15.01 -19.39 -49.36
CA ILE A 296 -14.84 -20.80 -49.01
C ILE A 296 -13.38 -21.19 -49.14
N SER A 297 -12.73 -21.44 -48.00
CA SER A 297 -11.38 -21.96 -47.93
C SER A 297 -11.32 -23.20 -47.05
N ARG A 298 -10.29 -24.03 -47.27
CA ARG A 298 -9.98 -25.21 -46.46
C ARG A 298 -8.55 -25.14 -46.01
N SER A 299 -8.37 -25.06 -44.70
CA SER A 299 -7.06 -25.10 -44.04
C SER A 299 -6.46 -26.52 -44.07
N SER A 300 -5.16 -26.58 -43.80
CA SER A 300 -4.46 -27.85 -43.62
C SER A 300 -4.94 -28.58 -42.36
N PRO A 301 -4.88 -29.92 -42.31
CA PRO A 301 -5.23 -30.67 -41.09
C PRO A 301 -4.32 -30.29 -39.91
N LEU A 302 -4.90 -30.30 -38.71
CA LEU A 302 -4.14 -30.04 -37.47
C LEU A 302 -3.01 -31.06 -37.31
N SER A 303 -1.82 -30.57 -36.96
CA SER A 303 -0.64 -31.38 -36.69
C SER A 303 0.29 -30.66 -35.70
N SER A 304 1.44 -31.27 -35.37
CA SER A 304 2.50 -30.61 -34.60
C SER A 304 3.13 -29.39 -35.29
N THR A 305 2.82 -29.21 -36.57
CA THR A 305 3.33 -28.11 -37.39
C THR A 305 2.21 -27.14 -37.74
N CYS A 306 1.06 -27.62 -38.22
CA CYS A 306 -0.07 -26.78 -38.60
C CYS A 306 -1.07 -26.68 -37.44
N GLU A 307 -1.08 -25.54 -36.77
CA GLU A 307 -1.86 -25.31 -35.56
C GLU A 307 -2.92 -24.22 -35.79
N TYR A 308 -4.07 -24.36 -35.13
CA TYR A 308 -5.06 -23.28 -35.06
C TYR A 308 -4.68 -22.34 -33.93
N VAL A 309 -4.45 -21.06 -34.26
CA VAL A 309 -4.03 -20.07 -33.27
C VAL A 309 -5.23 -19.70 -32.40
N PRO A 310 -5.11 -19.73 -31.06
CA PRO A 310 -6.18 -19.27 -30.18
C PRO A 310 -6.62 -17.85 -30.52
N TYR A 311 -7.93 -17.62 -30.62
CA TYR A 311 -8.51 -16.36 -31.09
C TYR A 311 -8.01 -15.14 -30.30
N HIS A 312 -7.84 -15.27 -28.98
CA HIS A 312 -7.38 -14.18 -28.12
C HIS A 312 -5.91 -13.78 -28.36
N TYR A 313 -5.09 -14.64 -28.98
CA TYR A 313 -3.73 -14.29 -29.41
C TYR A 313 -3.72 -13.53 -30.73
N CYS A 314 -4.80 -13.61 -31.52
CA CYS A 314 -4.94 -12.99 -32.83
C CYS A 314 -6.13 -12.03 -32.89
N SER A 315 -6.39 -11.33 -31.78
CA SER A 315 -7.51 -10.38 -31.67
C SER A 315 -7.22 -9.00 -32.26
N ALA A 316 -5.98 -8.74 -32.71
CA ALA A 316 -5.61 -7.53 -33.43
C ALA A 316 -5.50 -7.85 -34.93
N ARG A 317 -5.89 -6.89 -35.77
CA ARG A 317 -5.73 -7.05 -37.23
C ARG A 317 -4.26 -7.07 -37.60
N PRO A 318 -3.85 -7.92 -38.56
CA PRO A 318 -2.52 -7.85 -39.15
C PRO A 318 -2.25 -6.45 -39.72
N ASP A 319 -1.02 -5.96 -39.55
CA ASP A 319 -0.59 -4.60 -39.96
C ASP A 319 0.45 -4.62 -41.09
N GLY A 320 0.56 -5.75 -41.80
CA GLY A 320 1.42 -5.88 -42.98
C GLY A 320 0.80 -5.39 -44.28
N PRO A 321 1.62 -5.19 -45.32
CA PRO A 321 1.12 -4.77 -46.62
C PRO A 321 0.18 -5.82 -47.24
N PRO A 322 -0.88 -5.36 -47.94
CA PRO A 322 -1.86 -6.26 -48.55
C PRO A 322 -1.19 -7.17 -49.59
N GLY A 323 -1.58 -8.43 -49.62
CA GLY A 323 -1.04 -9.44 -50.53
C GLY A 323 0.25 -10.14 -50.06
N ILE A 324 0.90 -9.64 -49.00
CA ILE A 324 1.99 -10.34 -48.31
C ILE A 324 1.48 -11.02 -47.04
N VAL A 325 0.57 -10.35 -46.33
CA VAL A 325 -0.01 -10.83 -45.08
C VAL A 325 -1.48 -11.21 -45.29
N ASP A 326 -1.84 -12.39 -44.81
CA ASP A 326 -3.21 -12.90 -44.85
C ASP A 326 -4.04 -12.27 -43.72
N GLU A 327 -5.05 -11.47 -44.08
CA GLU A 327 -5.98 -10.86 -43.12
C GLU A 327 -6.80 -11.92 -42.36
N GLY A 328 -7.00 -13.09 -42.97
CA GLY A 328 -7.74 -14.23 -42.42
C GLY A 328 -6.89 -15.20 -41.60
N ILE A 329 -5.61 -14.89 -41.34
CA ILE A 329 -4.64 -15.83 -40.72
C ILE A 329 -5.14 -16.44 -39.40
N GLY A 330 -5.91 -15.70 -38.60
CA GLY A 330 -6.48 -16.18 -37.33
C GLY A 330 -7.59 -17.23 -37.49
N SER A 331 -8.08 -17.46 -38.71
CA SER A 331 -9.10 -18.46 -39.04
C SER A 331 -8.52 -19.70 -39.74
N HIS A 332 -7.20 -19.74 -39.91
CA HIS A 332 -6.50 -20.80 -40.65
C HIS A 332 -5.43 -21.47 -39.79
N THR A 333 -5.12 -22.71 -40.13
CA THR A 333 -3.97 -23.40 -39.55
C THR A 333 -2.69 -22.84 -40.14
N VAL A 334 -1.73 -22.45 -39.30
CA VAL A 334 -0.44 -21.91 -39.73
C VAL A 334 0.71 -22.60 -39.01
N ALA A 335 1.90 -22.57 -39.63
CA ALA A 335 3.12 -23.07 -39.00
C ALA A 335 3.77 -22.02 -38.09
N LEU A 336 3.67 -20.75 -38.47
CA LEU A 336 4.18 -19.60 -37.74
C LEU A 336 3.17 -18.45 -37.79
N ALA A 337 2.61 -18.09 -36.63
CA ALA A 337 1.53 -17.12 -36.49
C ALA A 337 2.01 -15.69 -36.19
N SER A 338 3.20 -15.31 -36.66
CA SER A 338 3.80 -13.99 -36.39
C SER A 338 2.85 -12.84 -36.77
N GLU A 339 2.19 -12.96 -37.92
CA GLU A 339 1.40 -11.87 -38.51
C GLU A 339 0.11 -11.53 -37.75
N CYS A 340 -0.36 -12.36 -36.81
CA CYS A 340 -1.48 -11.99 -35.93
C CYS A 340 -1.10 -11.86 -34.46
N ILE A 341 -0.08 -12.60 -34.00
CA ILE A 341 0.39 -12.49 -32.61
C ILE A 341 1.18 -11.21 -32.39
N ILE A 342 2.10 -10.84 -33.30
CA ILE A 342 2.93 -9.64 -33.14
C ILE A 342 2.09 -8.35 -33.09
N PRO A 343 1.13 -8.12 -34.01
CA PRO A 343 0.25 -6.94 -33.93
C PRO A 343 -0.57 -6.91 -32.64
N ARG A 344 -0.98 -8.08 -32.14
CA ARG A 344 -1.68 -8.19 -30.86
C ARG A 344 -0.80 -7.83 -29.67
N LEU A 345 0.47 -8.21 -29.69
CA LEU A 345 1.45 -7.84 -28.65
C LEU A 345 1.75 -6.34 -28.70
N ALA A 346 1.97 -5.78 -29.89
CA ALA A 346 2.13 -4.33 -30.07
C ALA A 346 0.93 -3.55 -29.52
N ALA A 347 -0.31 -3.98 -29.84
CA ALA A 347 -1.53 -3.38 -29.31
C ALA A 347 -1.72 -3.60 -27.79
N ALA A 348 -1.11 -4.65 -27.21
CA ALA A 348 -1.19 -4.93 -25.77
C ALA A 348 -0.46 -3.90 -24.93
N LYS A 349 0.67 -3.37 -25.43
CA LYS A 349 1.57 -2.50 -24.66
C LYS A 349 0.90 -1.21 -24.18
N PRO A 350 0.22 -0.41 -25.02
CA PRO A 350 -0.48 0.78 -24.54
C PRO A 350 -1.62 0.44 -23.57
N TYR A 351 -2.32 -0.67 -23.78
CA TYR A 351 -3.37 -1.14 -22.89
C TYR A 351 -2.83 -1.52 -21.50
N LEU A 352 -1.73 -2.28 -21.44
CA LEU A 352 -1.04 -2.62 -20.19
C LEU A 352 -0.47 -1.37 -19.49
N LYS A 353 0.07 -0.40 -20.24
CA LYS A 353 0.52 0.89 -19.70
C LYS A 353 -0.63 1.63 -19.00
N GLN A 354 -1.80 1.72 -19.64
CA GLN A 354 -2.97 2.37 -19.06
C GLN A 354 -3.45 1.67 -17.78
N LEU A 355 -3.54 0.34 -17.83
CA LEU A 355 -4.04 -0.47 -16.72
C LEU A 355 -3.07 -0.47 -15.53
N SER A 356 -1.76 -0.53 -15.80
CA SER A 356 -0.72 -0.36 -14.78
C SER A 356 -0.77 1.01 -14.11
N ALA A 357 -1.00 2.08 -14.87
CA ALA A 357 -1.17 3.42 -14.32
C ALA A 357 -2.42 3.52 -13.42
N LEU A 358 -3.54 2.90 -13.83
CA LEU A 358 -4.77 2.86 -13.05
C LEU A 358 -4.58 2.10 -11.73
N VAL A 359 -4.00 0.89 -11.77
CA VAL A 359 -3.67 0.11 -10.57
C VAL A 359 -2.75 0.89 -9.63
N SER A 360 -1.71 1.54 -10.17
CA SER A 360 -0.81 2.38 -9.35
C SER A 360 -1.54 3.54 -8.67
N GLN A 361 -2.51 4.18 -9.34
CA GLN A 361 -3.35 5.20 -8.72
C GLN A 361 -4.21 4.64 -7.59
N HIS A 362 -4.80 3.46 -7.78
CA HIS A 362 -5.58 2.79 -6.73
C HIS A 362 -4.72 2.41 -5.53
N GLU A 363 -3.50 1.91 -5.76
CA GLU A 363 -2.53 1.59 -4.72
C GLU A 363 -2.16 2.83 -3.89
N LYS A 364 -1.92 3.98 -4.52
CA LYS A 364 -1.69 5.26 -3.81
C LYS A 364 -2.92 5.69 -3.01
N ALA A 365 -4.11 5.62 -3.61
CA ALA A 365 -5.35 5.99 -2.94
C ALA A 365 -5.62 5.11 -1.72
N LYS A 366 -5.29 3.81 -1.80
CA LYS A 366 -5.42 2.85 -0.69
C LYS A 366 -4.58 3.24 0.52
N ASN A 367 -3.33 3.67 0.31
CA ASN A 367 -2.48 4.16 1.40
C ASN A 367 -3.06 5.42 2.07
N HIS A 368 -3.71 6.31 1.31
CA HIS A 368 -4.41 7.47 1.87
C HIS A 368 -5.71 7.11 2.62
N ARG A 369 -6.47 6.11 2.15
CA ARG A 369 -7.69 5.62 2.83
C ARG A 369 -7.40 5.11 4.24
N TRP A 370 -6.20 4.62 4.51
CA TRP A 370 -5.80 4.20 5.86
C TRP A 370 -5.87 5.34 6.90
N LEU A 371 -5.49 6.57 6.53
CA LEU A 371 -5.65 7.74 7.42
C LEU A 371 -7.11 8.01 7.76
N TYR A 372 -8.00 7.78 6.79
CA TYR A 372 -9.44 7.89 7.02
C TYR A 372 -9.90 6.86 8.05
N PHE A 373 -9.46 5.60 7.98
CA PHE A 373 -9.84 4.59 8.98
C PHE A 373 -9.39 4.98 10.40
N LEU A 374 -8.21 5.58 10.56
CA LEU A 374 -7.80 6.11 11.87
C LEU A 374 -8.69 7.25 12.36
N ALA A 375 -9.05 8.18 11.47
CA ALA A 375 -9.96 9.29 11.79
C ALA A 375 -11.37 8.79 12.16
N VAL A 376 -11.89 7.80 11.42
CA VAL A 376 -13.17 7.15 11.72
C VAL A 376 -13.09 6.41 13.05
N ALA A 377 -12.00 5.71 13.37
CA ALA A 377 -11.83 5.06 14.67
C ALA A 377 -11.89 6.07 15.82
N LEU A 378 -11.25 7.23 15.67
CA LEU A 378 -11.36 8.33 16.63
C LEU A 378 -12.80 8.84 16.76
N ALA A 379 -13.53 8.98 15.65
CA ALA A 379 -14.94 9.33 15.66
C ALA A 379 -15.82 8.27 16.35
N ILE A 380 -15.60 6.98 16.08
CA ILE A 380 -16.28 5.87 16.77
C ILE A 380 -16.07 6.00 18.28
N GLY A 381 -14.82 6.23 18.70
CA GLY A 381 -14.49 6.50 20.10
C GLY A 381 -15.31 7.63 20.71
N ALA A 382 -15.42 8.76 20.00
CA ALA A 382 -16.23 9.89 20.41
C ALA A 382 -17.74 9.54 20.50
N LYS A 383 -18.28 8.79 19.54
CA LYS A 383 -19.68 8.32 19.58
C LYS A 383 -19.96 7.40 20.76
N VAL A 384 -19.04 6.48 21.05
CA VAL A 384 -19.10 5.60 22.24
C VAL A 384 -19.05 6.45 23.52
N ALA A 385 -18.22 7.48 23.56
CA ALA A 385 -18.18 8.41 24.69
C ALA A 385 -19.50 9.15 24.88
N LEU A 386 -20.11 9.68 23.83
CA LEU A 386 -21.43 10.34 23.91
C LEU A 386 -22.53 9.41 24.44
N SER A 387 -22.45 8.13 24.06
CA SER A 387 -23.36 7.09 24.56
C SER A 387 -23.07 6.76 26.02
N THR A 388 -21.79 6.72 26.40
CA THR A 388 -21.33 6.52 27.80
C THR A 388 -21.81 7.66 28.70
N THR A 389 -21.70 8.92 28.25
CA THR A 389 -22.16 10.07 29.05
C THR A 389 -23.66 10.07 29.28
N LYS A 390 -24.43 9.54 28.30
CA LYS A 390 -25.88 9.33 28.43
C LYS A 390 -26.21 8.22 29.42
N LEU A 391 -25.55 7.06 29.29
CA LEU A 391 -25.75 5.90 30.17
C LEU A 391 -25.38 6.21 31.63
N CYS A 392 -24.35 7.02 31.84
CA CYS A 392 -23.92 7.45 33.19
C CYS A 392 -24.63 8.71 33.70
N LEU A 393 -25.68 9.16 33.00
CA LEU A 393 -26.55 10.30 33.35
C LEU A 393 -25.76 11.55 33.75
N ILE A 394 -24.69 11.87 33.01
CA ILE A 394 -23.84 13.02 33.32
C ILE A 394 -24.66 14.33 33.29
N ASP A 395 -25.65 14.41 32.39
CA ASP A 395 -26.56 15.54 32.23
C ASP A 395 -27.55 15.73 33.39
N ALA A 396 -27.72 14.74 34.25
CA ALA A 396 -28.57 14.84 35.44
C ALA A 396 -27.77 15.24 36.69
N ARG A 397 -26.44 15.32 36.61
CA ARG A 397 -25.60 15.59 37.79
C ARG A 397 -25.72 17.04 38.25
N PRO A 398 -25.66 17.31 39.57
CA PRO A 398 -25.59 18.66 40.09
C PRO A 398 -24.41 19.43 39.49
N VAL A 399 -24.57 20.75 39.32
CA VAL A 399 -23.51 21.61 38.77
C VAL A 399 -22.21 21.49 39.58
N ALA A 400 -22.29 21.25 40.89
CA ALA A 400 -21.13 21.01 41.76
C ALA A 400 -20.27 19.81 41.33
N ASP A 401 -20.88 18.80 40.70
CA ASP A 401 -20.26 17.53 40.29
C ASP A 401 -19.86 17.49 38.81
N ARG A 402 -19.98 18.62 38.09
CA ARG A 402 -19.54 18.77 36.69
C ARG A 402 -18.23 19.53 36.59
N ARG A 403 -17.50 19.43 35.47
CA ARG A 403 -16.23 20.16 35.24
C ARG A 403 -15.19 19.88 36.33
N ILE A 404 -15.19 18.67 36.88
CA ILE A 404 -14.38 18.32 38.06
C ILE A 404 -12.89 18.52 37.74
N ILE A 405 -12.49 18.12 36.53
CA ILE A 405 -11.11 18.23 36.06
C ILE A 405 -10.75 19.66 35.75
N LEU A 406 -11.61 20.43 35.05
CA LEU A 406 -11.31 21.82 34.74
C LEU A 406 -11.16 22.66 36.02
N ARG A 407 -11.95 22.36 37.06
CA ARG A 407 -11.78 22.96 38.40
C ARG A 407 -10.46 22.55 39.04
N ALA A 408 -10.13 21.26 39.05
CA ALA A 408 -8.88 20.76 39.62
C ALA A 408 -7.65 21.34 38.89
N VAL A 409 -7.69 21.41 37.56
CA VAL A 409 -6.65 21.98 36.70
C VAL A 409 -6.54 23.49 36.91
N ARG A 410 -7.65 24.25 36.91
CA ARG A 410 -7.63 25.69 37.24
C ARG A 410 -7.10 25.96 38.64
N TYR A 411 -7.46 25.11 39.61
CA TYR A 411 -6.97 25.23 40.98
C TYR A 411 -5.45 24.97 41.06
N ARG A 412 -4.95 23.91 40.42
CA ARG A 412 -3.52 23.57 40.34
C ARG A 412 -2.72 24.61 39.57
N LEU A 413 -3.20 25.08 38.41
CA LEU A 413 -2.60 26.20 37.67
C LEU A 413 -2.60 27.48 38.50
N GLY A 414 -3.69 27.79 39.20
CA GLY A 414 -3.77 28.93 40.11
C GLY A 414 -2.85 28.80 41.34
N GLN A 415 -2.52 27.59 41.78
CA GLN A 415 -1.47 27.34 42.79
C GLN A 415 -0.08 27.51 42.19
N CYS A 416 0.17 27.02 40.98
CA CYS A 416 1.45 27.13 40.29
C CYS A 416 1.77 28.60 39.98
N VAL A 417 0.80 29.37 39.48
CA VAL A 417 0.92 30.83 39.28
C VAL A 417 1.15 31.56 40.59
N ARG A 418 0.48 31.18 41.69
CA ARG A 418 0.73 31.75 43.02
C ARG A 418 2.12 31.42 43.55
N PHE A 419 2.62 30.21 43.28
CA PHE A 419 3.96 29.78 43.65
C PHE A 419 5.03 30.52 42.86
N MET A 420 4.85 30.65 41.53
CA MET A 420 5.72 31.46 40.67
C MET A 420 5.73 32.94 41.07
N LYS A 421 4.57 33.50 41.44
CA LYS A 421 4.47 34.88 41.94
C LYS A 421 5.20 35.06 43.27
N ARG A 422 5.14 34.08 44.19
CA ARG A 422 5.92 34.10 45.44
C ARG A 422 7.42 34.02 45.17
N LEU A 423 7.86 33.10 44.29
CA LEU A 423 9.26 33.01 43.87
C LEU A 423 9.78 34.31 43.25
N LEU A 424 8.99 34.97 42.40
CA LEU A 424 9.35 36.26 41.79
C LEU A 424 9.45 37.39 42.82
N ILE A 425 8.53 37.43 43.81
CA ILE A 425 8.57 38.41 44.90
C ILE A 425 9.77 38.17 45.81
N ASP A 426 10.04 36.91 46.18
CA ASP A 426 11.16 36.52 47.04
C ASP A 426 12.52 36.79 46.35
N CYS A 427 12.63 36.53 45.04
CA CYS A 427 13.78 36.93 44.23
C CYS A 427 13.93 38.45 44.16
N GLY A 428 12.84 39.21 44.02
CA GLY A 428 12.86 40.67 44.02
C GLY A 428 13.32 41.27 45.36
N GLN A 429 12.88 40.69 46.48
CA GLN A 429 13.32 41.08 47.83
C GLN A 429 14.79 40.75 48.07
N TRP A 430 15.26 39.59 47.59
CA TRP A 430 16.68 39.23 47.62
C TRP A 430 17.55 40.15 46.77
N ALA A 431 17.12 40.49 45.55
CA ALA A 431 17.81 41.44 44.69
C ALA A 431 17.88 42.85 45.33
N GLY A 432 16.81 43.29 45.97
CA GLY A 432 16.79 44.54 46.74
C GLY A 432 17.76 44.54 47.93
N LEU A 433 17.81 43.44 48.70
CA LEU A 433 18.75 43.29 49.82
C LEU A 433 20.21 43.25 49.37
N VAL A 434 20.50 42.58 48.24
CA VAL A 434 21.84 42.54 47.64
C VAL A 434 22.24 43.92 47.10
N ALA A 435 21.34 44.61 46.41
CA ALA A 435 21.59 45.97 45.91
C ALA A 435 21.86 46.96 47.06
N ILE A 436 21.11 46.89 48.16
CA ILE A 436 21.33 47.71 49.35
C ILE A 436 22.68 47.38 50.02
N ARG A 437 23.08 46.10 50.06
CA ARG A 437 24.39 45.69 50.60
C ARG A 437 25.54 46.15 49.71
N VAL A 438 25.40 46.08 48.39
CA VAL A 438 26.41 46.55 47.42
C VAL A 438 26.53 48.08 47.47
N PHE A 439 25.41 48.79 47.52
CA PHE A 439 25.39 50.25 47.63
C PHE A 439 26.01 50.75 48.95
N LYS A 440 25.74 50.07 50.08
CA LYS A 440 26.41 50.36 51.36
C LYS A 440 27.91 50.08 51.35
N ARG A 441 28.38 49.13 50.52
CA ARG A 441 29.80 48.81 50.36
C ARG A 441 30.53 49.86 49.52
N PHE A 442 29.89 50.37 48.47
CA PHE A 442 30.44 51.45 47.63
C PHE A 442 30.50 52.81 48.32
N LYS A 443 29.61 53.08 49.29
CA LYS A 443 29.60 54.37 50.03
C LYS A 443 30.64 54.42 51.17
N ARG A 444 31.40 53.36 51.42
CA ARG A 444 32.43 53.26 52.46
C ARG A 444 33.86 53.07 51.90
N GLY A 445 34.02 53.19 50.58
CA GLY A 445 35.32 53.16 49.90
C GLY A 445 35.86 54.56 49.68
#